data_AF-A0A836H7I5-F1
#
_entry.id   AF-A0A836H7I5-F1
#
_cell.length_a   1.000
_cell.length_b   1.000
_cell.length_c   1.000
_cell.angle_alpha   90.00
_cell.angle_beta   90.00
_cell.angle_gamma   90.00
#
_symmetry.space_group_name_H-M   'P 1'
#
loop_
_entity.id
_entity.type
_entity.pdbx_description
1 polymer ?
#
loop_
_entity_poly.entity_id
_entity_poly.type
_entity_poly.pdbx_seq_one_letter_code
_entity_poly.pdbx_strand_id
1 'polypeptide(L)'
;MGKKKHMSDVETTPELSFVQGGVLNMILIKGPEGMQKMAVDTTAFLEDKRVVRSAHMDTVTFSHNTVFKVTLDFAEAMPCIPEIAVRETTDWMLLSCSGAHAYYSTVDQRLVLQQCRTSLVSNTPELQFPICVVLRFDSDQWLVERVTR
;
A
#
# COMPACT_ATOMS: atom_id res chain seq x y z
N MET A 1 19.02 -23.76 -10.21
CA MET A 1 18.83 -22.48 -10.91
C MET A 1 17.41 -22.47 -11.44
N GLY A 2 16.44 -21.71 -10.98
CA GLY A 2 16.33 -20.56 -10.11
C GLY A 2 14.91 -20.09 -10.41
N LYS A 3 13.96 -20.32 -9.48
CA LYS A 3 12.53 -20.07 -9.71
C LYS A 3 12.38 -18.61 -10.16
N LYS A 4 11.89 -18.39 -11.40
CA LYS A 4 11.38 -17.08 -11.83
C LYS A 4 10.21 -16.76 -10.91
N LYS A 5 10.50 -16.00 -9.85
CA LYS A 5 9.48 -15.38 -8.99
C LYS A 5 8.60 -14.56 -9.92
N HIS A 6 7.29 -14.78 -9.83
CA HIS A 6 6.24 -14.02 -10.49
C HIS A 6 6.63 -12.55 -10.65
N MET A 7 6.91 -12.12 -11.89
CA MET A 7 6.58 -10.75 -12.28
C MET A 7 5.06 -10.70 -12.17
N SER A 8 4.56 -10.11 -11.09
CA SER A 8 3.16 -9.73 -11.02
C SER A 8 2.97 -8.59 -12.02
N ASP A 9 2.20 -8.79 -13.08
CA ASP A 9 1.79 -7.71 -13.97
C ASP A 9 0.90 -6.75 -13.16
N VAL A 10 1.53 -5.74 -12.54
CA VAL A 10 0.80 -4.68 -11.85
C VAL A 10 0.13 -3.82 -12.91
N GLU A 11 -1.20 -3.70 -12.82
CA GLU A 11 -1.92 -2.79 -13.69
C GLU A 11 -1.63 -1.34 -13.27
N THR A 12 -1.12 -0.53 -14.20
CA THR A 12 -0.71 0.85 -13.91
C THR A 12 -1.33 1.83 -14.90
N THR A 13 -1.57 3.07 -14.44
CA THR A 13 -1.75 4.18 -15.37
C THR A 13 -0.42 4.50 -16.07
N PRO A 14 -0.41 5.08 -17.29
CA PRO A 14 0.82 5.30 -18.06
C PRO A 14 1.93 6.05 -17.31
N GLU A 15 1.57 7.02 -16.47
CA GLU A 15 2.52 7.80 -15.67
C GLU A 15 3.10 7.04 -14.47
N LEU A 16 2.58 5.86 -14.16
CA LEU A 16 3.05 4.96 -13.09
C LEU A 16 3.59 3.64 -13.64
N SER A 17 3.85 3.54 -14.95
CA SER A 17 4.29 2.31 -15.61
C SER A 17 5.64 1.77 -15.13
N PHE A 18 6.40 2.59 -14.39
CA PHE A 18 7.64 2.17 -13.75
C PHE A 18 7.41 1.27 -12.52
N VAL A 19 6.20 1.19 -11.98
CA VAL A 19 5.88 0.30 -10.85
C VAL A 19 5.75 -1.13 -11.33
N GLN A 20 6.58 -2.03 -10.81
CA GLN A 20 6.58 -3.46 -11.18
C GLN A 20 5.95 -4.38 -10.14
N GLY A 21 5.74 -3.87 -8.92
CA GLY A 21 5.33 -4.70 -7.81
C GLY A 21 5.10 -3.89 -6.54
N GLY A 22 4.74 -4.61 -5.48
CA GLY A 22 4.66 -4.04 -4.16
C GLY A 22 3.94 -4.95 -3.19
N VAL A 23 4.05 -4.60 -1.90
CA VAL A 23 3.46 -5.38 -0.80
C VAL A 23 2.92 -4.49 0.30
N LEU A 24 1.87 -4.94 1.00
CA LEU A 24 1.51 -4.35 2.29
C LEU A 24 2.59 -4.71 3.31
N ASN A 25 3.34 -3.72 3.74
CA ASN A 25 4.46 -3.91 4.65
C ASN A 25 3.99 -3.86 6.12
N MET A 26 3.09 -2.94 6.45
CA MET A 26 2.62 -2.76 7.82
C MET A 26 1.16 -2.27 7.90
N ILE A 27 0.47 -2.72 8.93
CA ILE A 27 -0.75 -2.10 9.44
C ILE A 27 -0.43 -1.58 10.84
N LEU A 28 -0.71 -0.30 11.07
CA LEU A 28 -0.48 0.38 12.33
C LEU A 28 -1.80 0.89 12.90
N ILE A 29 -2.05 0.66 14.19
CA ILE A 29 -3.18 1.24 14.92
C ILE A 29 -2.63 2.30 15.87
N LYS A 30 -3.14 3.53 15.75
CA LYS A 30 -2.88 4.61 16.69
C LYS A 30 -3.82 4.50 17.89
N GLY A 31 -3.25 4.23 19.06
CA GLY A 31 -3.96 4.16 20.33
C GLY A 31 -3.42 5.14 21.37
N PRO A 32 -4.04 5.18 22.58
CA PRO A 32 -3.59 6.02 23.69
C PRO A 32 -2.17 5.66 24.18
N GLU A 33 -1.77 4.39 24.05
CA GLU A 33 -0.42 3.92 24.42
C GLU A 33 0.61 4.04 23.27
N GLY A 34 0.22 4.67 22.15
CA GLY A 34 1.09 4.85 20.98
C GLY A 34 0.68 4.00 19.77
N MET A 35 1.65 3.69 18.92
CA MET A 35 1.43 2.93 17.69
C MET A 35 1.61 1.43 17.92
N GLN A 36 0.59 0.65 17.62
CA GLN A 36 0.64 -0.82 17.65
C GLN A 36 0.70 -1.38 16.23
N LYS A 37 1.64 -2.30 15.99
CA LYS A 37 1.76 -3.00 14.70
C LYS A 37 0.89 -4.26 14.69
N MET A 38 0.27 -4.54 13.56
CA MET A 38 -0.44 -5.79 13.32
C MET A 38 0.28 -6.71 12.34
N ALA A 39 -0.07 -7.99 12.42
CA ALA A 39 0.29 -8.98 11.43
C ALA A 39 -0.32 -8.63 10.06
N VAL A 40 0.48 -8.73 9.00
CA VAL A 40 0.08 -8.45 7.61
C VAL A 40 0.08 -9.70 6.74
N ASP A 41 0.52 -10.83 7.30
CA ASP A 41 0.55 -12.14 6.68
C ASP A 41 -0.79 -12.89 6.80
N THR A 42 -1.83 -12.20 7.27
CA THR A 42 -3.17 -12.77 7.43
C THR A 42 -4.24 -11.74 7.05
N THR A 43 -5.48 -12.23 6.92
CA THR A 43 -6.69 -11.42 6.74
C THR A 43 -7.38 -11.08 8.07
N ALA A 44 -6.82 -11.46 9.22
CA ALA A 44 -7.47 -11.35 10.53
C ALA A 44 -7.82 -9.90 10.92
N PHE A 45 -7.10 -8.90 10.40
CA PHE A 45 -7.40 -7.49 10.64
C PHE A 45 -8.76 -7.05 10.07
N LEU A 46 -9.34 -7.81 9.14
CA LEU A 46 -10.68 -7.56 8.58
C LEU A 46 -11.81 -7.80 9.59
N GLU A 47 -11.50 -8.45 10.72
CA GLU A 47 -12.45 -8.73 11.81
C GLU A 47 -12.06 -8.05 13.13
N ASP A 48 -10.87 -7.43 13.20
CA ASP A 48 -10.39 -6.78 14.41
C ASP A 48 -11.11 -5.45 14.63
N LYS A 49 -11.87 -5.35 15.74
CA LYS A 49 -12.66 -4.17 16.13
C LYS A 49 -11.84 -2.89 16.33
N ARG A 50 -10.52 -2.99 16.52
CA ARG A 50 -9.63 -1.82 16.61
C ARG A 50 -9.35 -1.22 15.24
N VAL A 51 -9.42 -2.05 14.19
CA VAL A 51 -9.12 -1.71 12.81
C VAL A 51 -10.38 -1.41 12.03
N VAL A 52 -11.42 -2.24 12.20
CA VAL A 52 -12.68 -2.16 11.47
C VAL A 52 -13.55 -1.07 12.06
N ARG A 53 -14.00 -0.15 11.22
CA ARG A 53 -14.99 0.88 11.57
C ARG A 53 -16.41 0.38 11.32
N SER A 54 -16.65 -0.20 10.14
CA SER A 54 -17.92 -0.83 9.79
C SER A 54 -17.69 -1.99 8.83
N ALA A 55 -18.59 -2.97 8.91
CA ALA A 55 -18.67 -4.05 7.95
C ALA A 55 -20.10 -4.09 7.39
N HIS A 56 -20.21 -3.95 6.08
CA HIS A 56 -21.43 -4.16 5.29
C HIS A 56 -21.26 -5.43 4.46
N MET A 57 -22.32 -5.85 3.77
CA MET A 57 -22.31 -7.10 2.99
C MET A 57 -21.15 -7.15 1.99
N ASP A 58 -20.90 -6.03 1.30
CA ASP A 58 -19.96 -5.96 0.18
C ASP A 58 -18.62 -5.27 0.54
N THR A 59 -18.56 -4.62 1.71
CA THR A 59 -17.42 -3.76 2.06
C THR A 59 -17.10 -3.77 3.55
N VAL A 60 -15.80 -3.78 3.87
CA VAL A 60 -15.28 -3.50 5.21
C VAL A 60 -14.53 -2.18 5.17
N THR A 61 -14.91 -1.23 6.02
CA THR A 61 -14.23 0.07 6.14
C THR A 61 -13.40 0.13 7.42
N PHE A 62 -12.34 0.95 7.39
CA PHE A 62 -11.37 0.99 8.49
C PHE A 62 -11.47 2.26 9.33
N SER A 63 -11.00 2.15 10.56
CA SER A 63 -10.89 3.24 11.52
C SER A 63 -9.89 4.28 11.03
N HIS A 64 -10.19 5.55 11.31
CA HIS A 64 -9.28 6.67 11.02
C HIS A 64 -7.95 6.57 11.77
N ASN A 65 -7.89 5.79 12.85
CA ASN A 65 -6.69 5.52 13.61
C ASN A 65 -5.82 4.41 13.02
N THR A 66 -6.27 3.76 11.95
CA THR A 66 -5.50 2.75 11.22
C THR A 66 -4.67 3.43 10.14
N VAL A 67 -3.42 2.99 9.97
CA VAL A 67 -2.56 3.40 8.87
C VAL A 67 -2.01 2.16 8.17
N PHE A 68 -2.26 2.07 6.87
CA PHE A 68 -1.70 1.07 5.99
C PHE A 68 -0.40 1.59 5.37
N LYS A 69 0.65 0.78 5.39
CA LYS A 69 1.95 1.11 4.80
C LYS A 69 2.25 0.11 3.69
N VAL A 70 2.30 0.59 2.45
CA VAL A 70 2.57 -0.24 1.27
C VAL A 70 3.91 0.14 0.68
N THR A 71 4.73 -0.85 0.36
CA THR A 71 5.96 -0.63 -0.41
C THR A 71 5.66 -0.89 -1.86
N LEU A 72 6.02 0.05 -2.74
CA LEU A 72 6.04 -0.15 -4.18
C LEU A 72 7.47 -0.41 -4.62
N ASP A 73 7.63 -1.37 -5.53
CA ASP A 73 8.91 -1.71 -6.16
C ASP A 73 8.89 -1.19 -7.60
N PHE A 74 9.98 -0.56 -8.03
CA PHE A 74 10.12 0.04 -9.35
C PHE A 74 10.96 -0.86 -10.26
N ALA A 75 10.63 -0.89 -11.55
CA ALA A 75 11.35 -1.65 -12.56
C ALA A 75 12.80 -1.14 -12.72
N GLU A 76 13.02 0.15 -12.50
CA GLU A 76 14.32 0.81 -12.54
C GLU A 76 14.43 1.90 -11.46
N ALA A 77 15.66 2.31 -11.16
CA ALA A 77 15.91 3.38 -10.20
C ALA A 77 15.45 4.73 -10.77
N MET A 78 14.47 5.34 -10.11
CA MET A 78 13.86 6.61 -10.48
C MET A 78 14.54 7.77 -9.76
N PRO A 79 14.69 8.94 -10.39
CA PRO A 79 15.25 10.13 -9.75
C PRO A 79 14.35 10.61 -8.61
N CYS A 80 14.99 10.94 -7.49
CA CYS A 80 14.33 11.58 -6.37
C CYS A 80 14.37 13.11 -6.51
N ILE A 81 13.42 13.80 -5.87
CA ILE A 81 13.32 15.27 -5.90
C ILE A 81 14.50 15.88 -5.11
N PRO A 82 15.44 16.59 -5.76
CA PRO A 82 16.71 17.01 -5.16
C PRO A 82 16.58 17.86 -3.89
N GLU A 83 15.53 18.66 -3.78
CA GLU A 83 15.33 19.63 -2.70
C GLU A 83 14.96 18.97 -1.36
N ILE A 84 14.46 17.74 -1.41
CA ILE A 84 13.94 17.02 -0.24
C ILE A 84 14.61 15.66 -0.05
N ALA A 85 15.22 15.09 -1.09
CA ALA A 85 15.70 13.72 -1.04
C ALA A 85 17.03 13.56 -0.29
N VAL A 86 17.14 12.43 0.40
CA VAL A 86 18.38 11.97 1.07
C VAL A 86 19.26 11.17 0.10
N ARG A 87 18.73 10.84 -1.08
CA ARG A 87 19.36 10.04 -2.14
C ARG A 87 18.97 10.62 -3.50
N GLU A 88 19.83 10.44 -4.50
CA GLU A 88 19.60 10.94 -5.86
C GLU A 88 18.58 10.10 -6.62
N THR A 89 18.53 8.78 -6.38
CA THR A 89 17.62 7.84 -7.04
C THR A 89 17.06 6.81 -6.05
N THR A 90 15.95 6.16 -6.42
CA THR A 90 15.35 5.06 -5.67
C THR A 90 14.65 4.07 -6.59
N ASP A 91 14.73 2.79 -6.26
CA ASP A 91 14.05 1.67 -6.90
C ASP A 91 12.83 1.17 -6.10
N TRP A 92 12.49 1.84 -5.01
CA TRP A 92 11.29 1.55 -4.21
C TRP A 92 10.73 2.78 -3.49
N MET A 93 9.47 2.69 -3.05
CA MET A 93 8.83 3.75 -2.25
C MET A 93 7.88 3.20 -1.19
N LEU A 94 7.96 3.76 0.03
CA LEU A 94 6.97 3.47 1.09
C LEU A 94 5.84 4.49 1.07
N LEU A 95 4.63 4.03 0.78
CA LEU A 95 3.40 4.80 0.82
C LEU A 95 2.64 4.59 2.13
N SER A 96 1.87 5.60 2.51
CA SER A 96 0.96 5.60 3.65
C SER A 96 -0.46 5.88 3.19
N CYS A 97 -1.41 5.09 3.67
CA CYS A 97 -2.84 5.36 3.53
C CYS A 97 -3.50 5.36 4.91
N SER A 98 -4.31 6.38 5.19
CA SER A 98 -5.20 6.37 6.35
C SER A 98 -6.31 5.35 6.15
N GLY A 99 -6.73 4.68 7.21
CA GLY A 99 -7.89 3.79 7.21
C GLY A 99 -9.19 4.49 6.80
N ALA A 100 -9.27 5.82 6.96
CA ALA A 100 -10.40 6.60 6.47
C ALA A 100 -10.49 6.68 4.93
N HIS A 101 -9.39 6.36 4.22
CA HIS A 101 -9.31 6.33 2.76
C HIS A 101 -9.06 4.91 2.23
N ALA A 102 -9.39 3.90 3.04
CA ALA A 102 -9.19 2.51 2.72
C ALA A 102 -10.48 1.72 2.97
N TYR A 103 -10.69 0.69 2.15
CA TYR A 103 -11.73 -0.30 2.36
C TYR A 103 -11.31 -1.64 1.76
N TYR A 104 -11.95 -2.70 2.21
CA TYR A 104 -11.83 -4.02 1.61
C TYR A 104 -13.16 -4.38 0.94
N SER A 105 -13.11 -4.70 -0.36
CA SER A 105 -14.24 -5.25 -1.11
C SER A 105 -14.34 -6.73 -0.80
N THR A 106 -15.44 -7.19 -0.20
CA THR A 106 -15.65 -8.62 0.09
C THR A 106 -16.02 -9.40 -1.17
N VAL A 107 -16.65 -8.73 -2.15
CA VAL A 107 -17.03 -9.29 -3.44
C VAL A 107 -15.79 -9.57 -4.28
N ASP A 108 -14.92 -8.57 -4.42
CA ASP A 108 -13.71 -8.71 -5.21
C ASP A 108 -12.59 -9.37 -4.39
N GLN A 109 -12.67 -9.38 -3.06
CA GLN A 109 -11.57 -9.80 -2.18
C GLN A 109 -10.31 -8.94 -2.34
N ARG A 110 -10.50 -7.64 -2.55
CA ARG A 110 -9.42 -6.67 -2.76
C ARG A 110 -9.38 -5.65 -1.63
N LEU A 111 -8.19 -5.34 -1.15
CA LEU A 111 -7.93 -4.19 -0.29
C LEU A 111 -7.63 -2.97 -1.16
N VAL A 112 -8.40 -1.91 -1.01
CA VAL A 112 -8.31 -0.69 -1.82
C VAL A 112 -7.88 0.48 -0.94
N LEU A 113 -6.83 1.19 -1.35
CA LEU A 113 -6.23 2.31 -0.65
C LEU A 113 -6.24 3.55 -1.57
N GLN A 114 -7.13 4.51 -1.36
CA GLN A 114 -7.46 5.54 -2.36
C GLN A 114 -6.63 6.82 -2.30
N GLN A 115 -5.92 7.08 -1.20
CA GLN A 115 -5.13 8.32 -1.01
C GLN A 115 -3.75 8.00 -0.44
N CYS A 116 -3.04 7.09 -1.09
CA CYS A 116 -1.68 6.72 -0.71
C CYS A 116 -0.73 7.88 -0.97
N ARG A 117 0.03 8.29 0.05
CA ARG A 117 1.06 9.34 -0.04
C ARG A 117 2.42 8.82 0.36
N THR A 118 3.49 9.38 -0.17
CA THR A 118 4.86 9.00 0.23
C THR A 118 5.13 9.29 1.69
N SER A 119 5.76 8.34 2.37
CA SER A 119 6.02 8.40 3.82
C SER A 119 7.38 9.03 4.16
N LEU A 120 8.28 9.16 3.17
CA LEU A 120 9.68 9.53 3.36
C LEU A 120 10.04 10.75 2.50
N VAL A 121 11.16 11.38 2.87
CA VAL A 121 11.66 12.62 2.26
C VAL A 121 12.29 12.39 0.88
N SER A 122 12.48 11.14 0.44
CA SER A 122 13.04 10.79 -0.88
C SER A 122 11.93 10.34 -1.83
N ASN A 123 11.12 11.31 -2.27
CA ASN A 123 10.00 11.09 -3.19
C ASN A 123 10.45 11.25 -4.64
N THR A 124 9.76 10.60 -5.58
CA THR A 124 9.91 10.81 -7.03
C THR A 124 8.83 11.80 -7.51
N PRO A 125 9.10 12.60 -8.56
CA PRO A 125 8.12 13.57 -9.08
C PRO A 125 6.74 12.98 -9.39
N GLU A 126 6.73 11.76 -9.91
CA GLU A 126 5.54 11.03 -10.32
C GLU A 126 4.63 10.68 -9.12
N LEU A 127 5.20 10.54 -7.92
CA LEU A 127 4.50 10.16 -6.69
C LEU A 127 4.24 11.33 -5.73
N GLN A 128 4.40 12.58 -6.20
CA GLN A 128 4.04 13.77 -5.40
C GLN A 128 2.55 13.86 -5.08
N PHE A 129 1.71 13.34 -5.98
CA PHE A 129 0.27 13.35 -5.82
C PHE A 129 -0.22 12.03 -5.23
N PRO A 130 -1.31 12.04 -4.45
CA PRO A 130 -1.90 10.81 -3.94
C PRO A 130 -2.29 9.86 -5.07
N ILE A 131 -2.11 8.56 -4.83
CA ILE A 131 -2.47 7.50 -5.78
C ILE A 131 -3.41 6.49 -5.11
N CYS A 132 -4.12 5.73 -5.92
CA CYS A 132 -4.88 4.56 -5.51
C CYS A 132 -4.02 3.29 -5.65
N VAL A 133 -4.03 2.44 -4.64
CA VAL A 133 -3.38 1.13 -4.65
C VAL A 133 -4.40 0.05 -4.33
N VAL A 134 -4.48 -0.97 -5.17
CA VAL A 134 -5.31 -2.16 -4.96
C VAL A 134 -4.40 -3.34 -4.67
N LEU A 135 -4.71 -4.07 -3.61
CA LEU A 135 -3.96 -5.25 -3.19
C LEU A 135 -4.85 -6.49 -3.17
N ARG A 136 -4.27 -7.62 -3.55
CA ARG A 136 -4.86 -8.95 -3.41
C ARG A 136 -4.07 -9.75 -2.37
N PHE A 137 -4.76 -10.59 -1.63
CA PHE A 137 -4.09 -11.52 -0.71
C PHE A 137 -3.73 -12.82 -1.45
N ASP A 138 -2.47 -13.22 -1.39
CA ASP A 138 -1.95 -14.41 -2.04
C ASP A 138 -0.79 -14.98 -1.23
N SER A 139 -0.82 -16.29 -0.97
CA SER A 139 0.29 -17.01 -0.33
C SER A 139 0.82 -16.31 0.93
N ASP A 140 -0.11 -15.93 1.83
CA ASP A 140 0.15 -15.22 3.08
C ASP A 140 0.75 -13.81 2.92
N GLN A 141 0.54 -13.16 1.78
CA GLN A 141 0.99 -11.78 1.53
C GLN A 141 -0.07 -10.95 0.80
N TRP A 142 -0.18 -9.68 1.16
CA TRP A 142 -0.91 -8.70 0.36
C TRP A 142 0.00 -8.13 -0.71
N LEU A 143 -0.26 -8.50 -1.95
CA LEU A 143 0.49 -8.09 -3.12
C LEU A 143 -0.24 -6.98 -3.85
N VAL A 144 0.49 -5.98 -4.33
CA VAL A 144 -0.06 -4.93 -5.18
C VAL A 144 -0.48 -5.55 -6.51
N GLU A 145 -1.76 -5.39 -6.83
CA GLU A 145 -2.37 -5.83 -8.08
C GLU A 145 -2.45 -4.66 -9.07
N ARG A 146 -2.70 -3.45 -8.57
CA ARG A 146 -2.93 -2.27 -9.42
C ARG A 146 -2.57 -0.98 -8.69
N VAL A 147 -2.03 -0.03 -9.45
CA VAL A 147 -1.68 1.32 -8.99
C VAL A 147 -2.16 2.35 -10.00
N THR A 148 -3.07 3.22 -9.60
CA THR A 148 -3.65 4.25 -10.49
C THR A 148 -3.63 5.61 -9.83
N ARG A 149 -3.77 6.66 -10.61
CA ARG A 149 -4.03 8.01 -10.09
C ARG A 149 -5.52 8.23 -9.84
#